data_AF-A0A5M3XD32-F1
#
_entry.id   AF-A0A5M3XD32-F1
#
_cell.length_a   1.000
_cell.length_b   1.000
_cell.length_c   1.000
_cell.angle_alpha   90.00
_cell.angle_beta   90.00
_cell.angle_gamma   90.00
#
_symmetry.space_group_name_H-M   'P 1'
#
loop_
_entity.id
_entity.type
_entity.pdbx_description
1 polymer ?
#
loop_
_entity_poly.entity_id
_entity_poly.type
_entity_poly.pdbx_seq_one_letter_code
_entity_poly.pdbx_strand_id
1 'polypeptide(L)'
;MIAYLCQADEVWEACGSKAVTSAQQDMVGRELRKIPGLVNIRYRSQKEALEDLSGTELAGVVSERDLPEVFSGELIRWRDAEAISAAAKALPGVSNVYVHPARFWEDKADVGIVLCGFAEGFYECEGRGVATGEEIAAIEAWVRRAKGVRLVYFVDRAYEMRLAQRLQEIWTPENVKPGRVEGYSESFYARLSDPRSAQSLVDAVKGLPGVADVFKVRD
;
A
#
# COMPACT_ATOMS: atom_id res chain seq x y z
N MET A 1 -9.32 4.56 -4.03
CA MET A 1 -10.38 5.10 -3.15
C MET A 1 -11.13 3.93 -2.55
N ILE A 2 -11.49 4.05 -1.27
CA ILE A 2 -12.29 3.09 -0.52
C ILE A 2 -13.40 3.89 0.17
N ALA A 3 -14.66 3.59 -0.17
CA ALA A 3 -15.85 4.15 0.44
C ALA A 3 -16.45 3.10 1.38
N TYR A 4 -16.51 3.43 2.66
CA TYR A 4 -17.04 2.59 3.73
C TYR A 4 -18.55 2.78 3.81
N LEU A 5 -19.29 1.70 3.92
CA LEU A 5 -20.74 1.75 4.06
C LEU A 5 -21.12 1.84 5.54
N CYS A 6 -22.20 2.55 5.82
CA CYS A 6 -22.75 2.68 7.17
C CYS A 6 -23.07 1.32 7.79
N GLN A 7 -22.58 1.08 9.00
CA GLN A 7 -22.88 -0.10 9.81
C GLN A 7 -23.81 0.23 10.99
N ALA A 8 -24.44 -0.80 11.57
CA ALA A 8 -25.46 -0.62 12.62
C ALA A 8 -24.88 -0.10 13.95
N ASP A 9 -23.62 -0.40 14.22
CA ASP A 9 -22.86 -0.02 15.42
C ASP A 9 -21.89 1.15 15.18
N GLU A 10 -21.97 1.78 14.00
CA GLU A 10 -21.05 2.84 13.63
C GLU A 10 -21.40 4.18 14.28
N VAL A 11 -20.40 4.80 14.92
CA VAL A 11 -20.56 6.06 15.67
C VAL A 11 -20.49 7.32 14.80
N TRP A 12 -20.29 7.19 13.49
CA TRP A 12 -20.24 8.35 12.60
C TRP A 12 -21.62 8.98 12.44
N GLU A 13 -21.70 10.29 12.66
CA GLU A 13 -22.95 11.06 12.62
C GLU A 13 -23.75 10.88 11.31
N ALA A 14 -23.06 10.61 10.20
CA ALA A 14 -23.66 10.40 8.88
C ALA A 14 -24.55 9.14 8.79
N CYS A 15 -24.38 8.16 9.68
CA CYS A 15 -24.97 6.82 9.54
C CYS A 15 -26.22 6.57 10.41
N GLY A 16 -26.47 7.40 11.42
CA GLY A 16 -27.71 7.33 12.22
C GLY A 16 -28.05 5.92 12.71
N SER A 17 -27.09 5.24 13.36
CA SER A 17 -27.22 3.91 14.00
C SER A 17 -27.89 2.82 13.15
N LYS A 18 -27.81 2.91 11.82
CA LYS A 18 -28.44 1.94 10.91
C LYS A 18 -27.46 1.50 9.84
N ALA A 19 -27.34 0.18 9.70
CA ALA A 19 -26.65 -0.43 8.58
C ALA A 19 -27.36 -0.09 7.26
N VAL A 20 -26.59 0.00 6.18
CA VAL A 20 -27.15 0.12 4.83
C VAL A 20 -27.99 -1.12 4.49
N THR A 21 -29.11 -0.89 3.81
CA THR A 21 -29.89 -1.98 3.18
C THR A 21 -29.25 -2.38 1.84
N SER A 22 -29.55 -3.58 1.33
CA SER A 22 -29.08 -4.00 0.00
C SER A 22 -29.51 -3.03 -1.11
N ALA A 23 -30.70 -2.44 -1.00
CA ALA A 23 -31.16 -1.42 -1.95
C ALA A 23 -30.33 -0.13 -1.90
N GLN A 24 -29.87 0.28 -0.71
CA GLN A 24 -28.97 1.42 -0.54
C GLN A 24 -27.56 1.09 -1.04
N GLN A 25 -27.04 -0.11 -0.75
CA GLN A 25 -25.76 -0.57 -1.29
C GLN A 25 -25.75 -0.55 -2.83
N ASP A 26 -26.80 -1.06 -3.47
CA ASP A 26 -26.96 -1.03 -4.93
C ASP A 26 -27.02 0.40 -5.46
N MET A 27 -27.71 1.29 -4.75
CA MET A 27 -27.76 2.72 -5.08
C MET A 27 -26.38 3.35 -5.01
N VAL A 28 -25.64 3.18 -3.91
CA VAL A 28 -24.27 3.69 -3.74
C VAL A 28 -23.38 3.19 -4.86
N GLY A 29 -23.41 1.90 -5.17
CA GLY A 29 -22.63 1.33 -6.27
C GLY A 29 -22.97 1.93 -7.64
N ARG A 30 -24.23 2.27 -7.91
CA ARG A 30 -24.62 2.96 -9.16
C ARG A 30 -24.15 4.41 -9.18
N GLU A 31 -24.31 5.14 -8.08
CA GLU A 31 -23.90 6.54 -8.01
C GLU A 31 -22.37 6.70 -8.07
N LEU A 32 -21.60 5.84 -7.40
CA LEU A 32 -20.14 5.84 -7.49
C LEU A 32 -19.65 5.68 -8.94
N ARG A 33 -20.30 4.81 -9.73
CA ARG A 33 -19.95 4.62 -11.15
C ARG A 33 -20.25 5.83 -12.04
N LYS A 34 -21.04 6.79 -11.58
CA LYS A 34 -21.32 8.04 -12.30
C LYS A 34 -20.30 9.14 -11.99
N ILE A 35 -19.48 8.99 -10.95
CA ILE A 35 -18.50 10.00 -10.57
C ILE A 35 -17.39 10.06 -11.65
N PRO A 36 -17.22 11.19 -12.35
CA PRO A 36 -16.18 11.32 -13.37
C PRO A 36 -14.78 11.14 -12.78
N GLY A 37 -13.92 10.39 -13.46
CA GLY A 37 -12.54 10.14 -13.02
C GLY A 37 -12.38 9.00 -12.02
N LEU A 38 -13.47 8.31 -11.66
CA LEU A 38 -13.45 7.13 -10.82
C LEU A 38 -13.82 5.89 -11.65
N VAL A 39 -12.96 4.86 -11.65
CA VAL A 39 -13.09 3.65 -12.47
C VAL A 39 -12.86 2.37 -11.64
N ASN A 40 -13.06 1.20 -12.25
CA ASN A 40 -12.81 -0.11 -11.63
C ASN A 40 -13.53 -0.31 -10.29
N ILE A 41 -14.77 0.16 -10.20
CA ILE A 41 -15.57 0.06 -8.97
C ILE A 41 -15.90 -1.39 -8.63
N ARG A 42 -15.48 -1.84 -7.45
CA ARG A 42 -15.78 -3.16 -6.89
C ARG A 42 -16.39 -3.01 -5.51
N TYR A 43 -17.44 -3.78 -5.24
CA TYR A 43 -17.94 -3.98 -3.88
C TYR A 43 -17.19 -5.14 -3.24
N ARG A 44 -16.89 -5.01 -1.94
CA ARG A 44 -16.34 -6.07 -1.11
C ARG A 44 -17.22 -6.24 0.13
N SER A 45 -17.73 -7.46 0.29
CA SER A 45 -18.53 -7.85 1.45
C SER A 45 -17.68 -8.12 2.70
N GLN A 46 -18.32 -8.19 3.87
CA GLN A 46 -17.67 -8.59 5.12
C GLN A 46 -17.05 -9.99 5.01
N LYS A 47 -17.76 -10.92 4.36
CA LYS A 47 -17.29 -12.28 4.11
C LYS A 47 -16.01 -12.31 3.28
N GLU A 48 -15.99 -11.61 2.15
CA GLU A 48 -14.77 -11.51 1.32
C GLU A 48 -13.61 -10.88 2.11
N ALA A 49 -13.88 -9.84 2.90
CA ALA A 49 -12.87 -9.23 3.76
C ALA A 49 -12.34 -10.21 4.84
N LEU A 50 -13.18 -11.11 5.36
CA LEU A 50 -12.76 -12.13 6.31
C LEU A 50 -11.90 -13.20 5.64
N GLU A 51 -12.26 -13.60 4.42
CA GLU A 51 -11.47 -14.54 3.61
C GLU A 51 -10.06 -13.99 3.33
N ASP A 52 -9.93 -12.68 3.07
CA ASP A 52 -8.64 -11.99 2.89
C ASP A 52 -7.74 -12.06 4.14
N LEU A 53 -8.31 -12.20 5.34
CA LEU A 53 -7.54 -12.33 6.59
C LEU A 53 -7.01 -13.75 6.83
N SER A 54 -7.38 -14.73 5.99
CA SER A 54 -6.93 -16.10 6.13
C SER A 54 -5.40 -16.19 6.05
N GLY A 55 -4.77 -16.74 7.09
CA GLY A 55 -3.31 -16.85 7.17
C GLY A 55 -2.59 -15.63 7.77
N THR A 56 -3.33 -14.63 8.25
CA THR A 56 -2.79 -13.54 9.07
C THR A 56 -2.89 -13.87 10.56
N GLU A 57 -2.17 -13.14 11.42
CA GLU A 57 -2.29 -13.25 12.89
C GLU A 57 -3.67 -12.86 13.43
N LEU A 58 -4.47 -12.15 12.61
CA LEU A 58 -5.84 -11.77 12.93
C LEU A 58 -6.86 -12.89 12.66
N ALA A 59 -6.42 -13.96 11.98
CA ALA A 59 -7.27 -15.12 11.70
C ALA A 59 -7.75 -15.75 13.01
N GLY A 60 -9.07 -15.69 13.26
CA GLY A 60 -9.71 -16.25 14.46
C GLY A 60 -9.92 -15.26 15.61
N VAL A 61 -9.40 -14.03 15.51
CA VAL A 61 -9.69 -12.94 16.47
C VAL A 61 -10.79 -12.02 15.94
N VAL A 62 -10.81 -11.79 14.63
CA VAL A 62 -11.78 -10.93 13.96
C VAL A 62 -12.95 -11.79 13.45
N SER A 63 -14.18 -11.37 13.75
CA SER A 63 -15.39 -11.99 13.19
C SER A 63 -15.90 -11.23 11.97
N GLU A 64 -16.72 -11.86 11.13
CA GLU A 64 -17.26 -11.25 9.91
C GLU A 64 -17.92 -9.89 10.18
N ARG A 65 -18.72 -9.81 11.25
CA ARG A 65 -19.43 -8.56 11.62
C ARG A 65 -18.50 -7.40 11.98
N ASP A 66 -17.26 -7.68 12.40
CA ASP A 66 -16.29 -6.67 12.81
C ASP A 66 -15.62 -6.02 11.58
N LEU A 67 -15.84 -6.57 10.39
CA LEU A 67 -15.25 -6.09 9.15
C LEU A 67 -16.18 -5.13 8.41
N PRO A 68 -15.63 -4.08 7.79
CA PRO A 68 -16.44 -3.12 7.05
C PRO A 68 -16.83 -3.66 5.68
N GLU A 69 -18.04 -3.34 5.25
CA GLU A 69 -18.42 -3.41 3.84
C GLU A 69 -17.94 -2.17 3.11
N VAL A 70 -17.32 -2.36 1.95
CA VAL A 70 -16.68 -1.26 1.23
C VAL A 70 -16.93 -1.32 -0.28
N PHE A 71 -16.95 -0.16 -0.92
CA PHE A 71 -16.68 -0.04 -2.34
C PHE A 71 -15.24 0.47 -2.54
N SER A 72 -14.47 -0.20 -3.39
CA SER A 72 -13.18 0.27 -3.86
C SER A 72 -13.26 0.77 -5.30
N GLY A 73 -12.37 1.69 -5.66
CA GLY A 73 -12.26 2.21 -7.02
C GLY A 73 -10.96 2.96 -7.26
N GLU A 74 -10.58 3.11 -8.52
CA GLU A 74 -9.34 3.74 -8.95
C GLU A 74 -9.60 5.14 -9.50
N LEU A 75 -8.70 6.07 -9.16
CA LEU A 75 -8.75 7.42 -9.70
C LEU A 75 -7.94 7.46 -11.00
N ILE A 76 -8.51 8.03 -12.06
CA ILE A 76 -7.76 8.28 -13.30
C ILE A 76 -6.65 9.30 -13.06
N ARG A 77 -6.90 10.31 -12.21
CA ARG A 77 -5.93 11.37 -11.89
C ARG A 77 -5.95 11.71 -10.41
N TRP A 78 -4.77 11.76 -9.80
CA TRP A 78 -4.64 12.12 -8.38
C TRP A 78 -5.20 13.51 -8.05
N ARG A 79 -5.03 14.50 -8.94
CA ARG A 79 -5.52 15.87 -8.70
C ARG A 79 -7.03 15.98 -8.50
N ASP A 80 -7.80 14.95 -8.92
CA ASP A 80 -9.25 14.92 -8.77
C ASP A 80 -9.67 14.26 -7.43
N ALA A 81 -8.71 13.85 -6.60
CA ALA A 81 -8.96 13.04 -5.39
C ALA A 81 -9.88 13.71 -4.38
N GLU A 82 -9.69 14.99 -4.09
CA GLU A 82 -10.51 15.72 -3.13
C GLU A 82 -11.96 15.81 -3.60
N ALA A 83 -12.18 16.20 -4.85
CA ALA A 83 -13.51 16.31 -5.45
C ALA A 83 -14.23 14.96 -5.51
N ILE A 84 -13.53 13.89 -5.92
CA ILE A 84 -14.07 12.53 -5.96
C ILE A 84 -14.39 12.03 -4.54
N SER A 85 -13.51 12.26 -3.58
CA SER A 85 -13.72 11.88 -2.17
C SER A 85 -14.95 12.58 -1.59
N ALA A 86 -15.07 13.89 -1.79
CA ALA A 86 -16.20 14.68 -1.35
C ALA A 86 -17.53 14.20 -1.99
N ALA A 87 -17.53 13.96 -3.30
CA ALA A 87 -18.70 13.45 -4.02
C ALA A 87 -19.13 12.06 -3.51
N ALA A 88 -18.18 11.15 -3.30
CA ALA A 88 -18.47 9.82 -2.76
C ALA A 88 -18.97 9.88 -1.31
N LYS A 89 -18.37 10.72 -0.47
CA LYS A 89 -18.74 10.88 0.95
C LYS A 89 -20.13 11.50 1.12
N ALA A 90 -20.59 12.30 0.15
CA ALA A 90 -21.92 12.89 0.16
C ALA A 90 -23.05 11.89 -0.16
N LEU A 91 -22.73 10.66 -0.59
CA LEU A 91 -23.73 9.66 -0.92
C LEU A 91 -24.41 9.11 0.34
N PRO A 92 -25.75 8.99 0.37
CA PRO A 92 -26.46 8.35 1.47
C PRO A 92 -26.00 6.90 1.67
N GLY A 93 -25.66 6.56 2.92
CA GLY A 93 -25.17 5.22 3.28
C GLY A 93 -23.65 5.04 3.19
N VAL A 94 -22.90 6.09 2.85
CA VAL A 94 -21.43 6.11 2.96
C VAL A 94 -21.03 6.75 4.29
N SER A 95 -20.28 6.02 5.12
CA SER A 95 -19.81 6.51 6.42
C SER A 95 -18.57 7.36 6.29
N ASN A 96 -17.59 6.87 5.52
CA ASN A 96 -16.34 7.58 5.26
C ASN A 96 -15.73 7.19 3.91
N VAL A 97 -14.83 8.04 3.42
CA VAL A 97 -14.10 7.81 2.17
C VAL A 97 -12.63 8.06 2.40
N TYR A 98 -11.81 7.08 2.02
CA TYR A 98 -10.35 7.21 2.02
C TYR A 98 -9.84 7.14 0.59
N VAL A 99 -8.98 8.08 0.23
CA VAL A 99 -8.27 8.07 -1.03
C VAL A 99 -6.80 7.93 -0.74
N HIS A 100 -6.23 6.78 -1.09
CA HIS A 100 -4.81 6.52 -0.99
C HIS A 100 -4.16 6.75 -2.35
N PRO A 101 -3.01 7.44 -2.41
CA PRO A 101 -2.21 7.46 -3.63
C PRO A 101 -1.71 6.05 -3.93
N ALA A 102 -1.71 5.68 -5.20
CA ALA A 102 -1.04 4.46 -5.63
C ALA A 102 0.44 4.54 -5.23
N ARG A 103 0.97 3.50 -4.61
CA ARG A 103 2.41 3.47 -4.31
C ARG A 103 3.14 3.21 -5.61
N PHE A 104 4.20 3.97 -5.87
CA PHE A 104 4.90 3.95 -7.17
C PHE A 104 5.28 2.54 -7.65
N TRP A 105 5.66 1.66 -6.71
CA TRP A 105 6.13 0.30 -6.99
C TRP A 105 5.04 -0.75 -7.14
N GLU A 106 3.79 -0.48 -6.74
CA GLU A 106 2.71 -1.48 -6.68
C GLU A 106 2.55 -2.27 -7.99
N ASP A 107 2.61 -1.65 -9.16
CA ASP A 107 2.48 -2.32 -10.47
C ASP A 107 3.83 -2.67 -11.14
N LYS A 108 4.95 -2.29 -10.54
CA LYS A 108 6.29 -2.41 -11.14
C LYS A 108 7.13 -3.51 -10.51
N ALA A 109 6.89 -3.82 -9.25
CA ALA A 109 7.65 -4.81 -8.50
C ALA A 109 6.73 -5.62 -7.58
N ASP A 110 7.21 -6.79 -7.17
CA ASP A 110 6.51 -7.67 -6.23
C ASP A 110 7.25 -7.74 -4.87
N VAL A 111 8.57 -7.48 -4.86
CA VAL A 111 9.40 -7.47 -3.65
C VAL A 111 10.27 -6.21 -3.61
N GLY A 112 10.32 -5.55 -2.46
CA GLY A 112 11.26 -4.47 -2.13
C GLY A 112 12.32 -4.97 -1.15
N ILE A 113 13.58 -4.61 -1.39
CA ILE A 113 14.75 -4.97 -0.58
C ILE A 113 15.45 -3.66 -0.21
N VAL A 114 15.39 -3.27 1.05
CA VAL A 114 16.02 -2.06 1.57
C VAL A 114 17.41 -2.38 2.06
N LEU A 115 18.40 -1.61 1.60
CA LEU A 115 19.80 -1.78 1.98
C LEU A 115 20.11 -1.05 3.28
N CYS A 116 21.14 -1.51 3.99
CA CYS A 116 21.60 -0.84 5.21
C CYS A 116 21.90 0.65 4.96
N GLY A 117 21.24 1.52 5.73
CA GLY A 117 21.35 2.97 5.67
C GLY A 117 22.41 3.56 6.62
N PHE A 118 22.48 4.89 6.65
CA PHE A 118 23.28 5.60 7.67
C PHE A 118 22.63 5.48 9.06
N ALA A 119 23.47 5.60 10.09
CA ALA A 119 23.02 5.74 11.48
C ALA A 119 22.13 6.99 11.61
N GLU A 120 21.06 6.88 12.38
CA GLU A 120 19.90 7.78 12.58
C GLU A 120 18.65 7.54 11.68
N GLY A 121 18.46 6.33 11.12
CA GLY A 121 17.34 6.00 10.22
C GLY A 121 16.57 4.71 10.57
N PHE A 122 15.37 4.53 9.99
CA PHE A 122 14.54 3.33 10.19
C PHE A 122 15.15 2.01 9.66
N TYR A 123 16.20 2.09 8.83
CA TYR A 123 16.80 0.95 8.12
C TYR A 123 18.29 0.78 8.45
N GLU A 124 18.64 1.05 9.70
CA GLU A 124 19.96 0.76 10.22
C GLU A 124 20.17 -0.75 10.37
N CYS A 125 21.32 -1.22 9.89
CA CYS A 125 21.81 -2.54 10.25
C CYS A 125 22.69 -2.42 11.49
N GLU A 126 22.34 -3.16 12.54
CA GLU A 126 22.94 -3.07 13.87
C GLU A 126 24.47 -3.06 13.83
N GLY A 127 25.07 -1.92 14.21
CA GLY A 127 26.52 -1.75 14.34
C GLY A 127 27.34 -1.78 13.04
N ARG A 128 26.71 -1.82 11.85
CA ARG A 128 27.44 -1.98 10.57
C ARG A 128 27.46 -0.74 9.67
N GLY A 129 26.52 0.19 9.86
CA GLY A 129 26.37 1.35 8.98
C GLY A 129 25.90 0.98 7.57
N VAL A 130 26.28 1.79 6.59
CA VAL A 130 25.85 1.69 5.19
C VAL A 130 26.34 0.40 4.53
N ALA A 131 25.50 -0.20 3.68
CA ALA A 131 25.89 -1.35 2.86
C ALA A 131 27.11 -1.03 1.97
N THR A 132 28.10 -1.92 1.94
CA THR A 132 29.30 -1.70 1.13
C THR A 132 29.04 -1.95 -0.35
N GLY A 133 29.88 -1.39 -1.25
CA GLY A 133 29.76 -1.67 -2.68
C GLY A 133 29.84 -3.16 -3.04
N GLU A 134 30.62 -3.93 -2.27
CA GLU A 134 30.71 -5.39 -2.44
C GLU A 134 29.41 -6.09 -2.02
N GLU A 135 28.81 -5.67 -0.91
CA GLU A 135 27.52 -6.19 -0.46
C GLU A 135 26.41 -5.87 -1.45
N ILE A 136 26.34 -4.62 -1.94
CA ILE A 136 25.36 -4.19 -2.95
C ILE A 136 25.49 -5.05 -4.20
N ALA A 137 26.71 -5.24 -4.72
CA ALA A 137 26.96 -6.06 -5.90
C ALA A 137 26.62 -7.54 -5.66
N ALA A 138 26.91 -8.07 -4.47
CA ALA A 138 26.58 -9.44 -4.11
C ALA A 138 25.06 -9.67 -4.02
N ILE A 139 24.33 -8.73 -3.40
CA ILE A 139 22.86 -8.76 -3.32
C ILE A 139 22.27 -8.68 -4.72
N GLU A 140 22.70 -7.72 -5.55
CA GLU A 140 22.20 -7.60 -6.93
C GLU A 140 22.41 -8.90 -7.71
N ALA A 141 23.63 -9.44 -7.67
CA ALA A 141 23.96 -10.67 -8.37
C ALA A 141 23.16 -11.87 -7.85
N TRP A 142 22.91 -11.95 -6.54
CA TRP A 142 22.08 -12.98 -5.94
C TRP A 142 20.62 -12.86 -6.43
N VAL A 143 20.02 -11.67 -6.33
CA VAL A 143 18.60 -11.43 -6.69
C VAL A 143 18.40 -11.68 -8.19
N ARG A 144 19.31 -11.24 -9.05
CA ARG A 144 19.23 -11.49 -10.49
C ARG A 144 19.30 -12.98 -10.87
N ARG A 145 19.95 -13.80 -10.04
CA ARG A 145 20.05 -15.26 -10.25
C ARG A 145 18.93 -16.05 -9.59
N ALA A 146 18.14 -15.42 -8.71
CA ALA A 146 17.07 -16.09 -8.01
C ALA A 146 16.00 -16.58 -9.00
N LYS A 147 15.58 -17.84 -8.82
CA LYS A 147 14.60 -18.47 -9.70
C LYS A 147 13.30 -17.66 -9.74
N GLY A 148 12.83 -17.35 -10.95
CA GLY A 148 11.57 -16.65 -11.15
C GLY A 148 11.67 -15.12 -11.11
N VAL A 149 12.82 -14.54 -10.76
CA VAL A 149 13.05 -13.09 -10.91
C VAL A 149 13.16 -12.74 -12.40
N ARG A 150 12.35 -11.77 -12.84
CA ARG A 150 12.29 -11.30 -14.24
C ARG A 150 13.04 -9.99 -14.43
N LEU A 151 12.88 -9.05 -13.50
CA LEU A 151 13.50 -7.72 -13.54
C LEU A 151 13.96 -7.34 -12.13
N VAL A 152 15.05 -6.58 -12.08
CA VAL A 152 15.58 -5.97 -10.86
C VAL A 152 15.85 -4.51 -11.16
N TYR A 153 15.27 -3.62 -10.35
CA TYR A 153 15.52 -2.19 -10.36
C TYR A 153 16.40 -1.83 -9.16
N PHE A 154 17.45 -1.07 -9.39
CA PHE A 154 18.20 -0.42 -8.31
C PHE A 154 17.70 1.02 -8.17
N VAL A 155 17.56 1.46 -6.93
CA VAL A 155 17.04 2.79 -6.58
C VAL A 155 18.02 3.43 -5.62
N ASP A 156 18.59 4.55 -6.06
CA ASP A 156 19.49 5.34 -5.21
C ASP A 156 18.72 6.16 -4.17
N ARG A 157 19.46 6.67 -3.18
CA ARG A 157 18.92 7.49 -2.09
C ARG A 157 18.18 8.74 -2.59
N ALA A 158 18.68 9.38 -3.65
CA ALA A 158 18.07 10.59 -4.18
C ALA A 158 16.71 10.31 -4.83
N TYR A 159 16.56 9.13 -5.42
CA TYR A 159 15.29 8.67 -5.98
C TYR A 159 14.31 8.29 -4.87
N GLU A 160 14.74 7.54 -3.84
CA GLU A 160 13.89 7.24 -2.68
C GLU A 160 13.42 8.51 -1.96
N MET A 161 14.31 9.48 -1.77
CA MET A 161 13.95 10.81 -1.24
C MET A 161 12.86 11.49 -2.07
N ARG A 162 12.97 11.48 -3.40
CA ARG A 162 11.96 12.08 -4.28
C ARG A 162 10.62 11.35 -4.19
N LEU A 163 10.62 10.01 -4.15
CA LEU A 163 9.38 9.24 -3.97
C LEU A 163 8.71 9.55 -2.63
N ALA A 164 9.48 9.58 -1.55
CA ALA A 164 8.97 9.94 -0.23
C ALA A 164 8.44 11.36 -0.17
N GLN A 165 9.13 12.33 -0.78
CA GLN A 165 8.67 13.71 -0.88
C GLN A 165 7.35 13.78 -1.65
N ARG A 166 7.23 13.09 -2.79
CA ARG A 166 5.97 13.05 -3.56
C ARG A 166 4.83 12.47 -2.75
N LEU A 167 5.09 11.44 -1.95
CA LEU A 167 4.10 10.88 -1.05
C LEU A 167 3.72 11.87 0.06
N GLN A 168 4.69 12.54 0.68
CA GLN A 168 4.43 13.56 1.71
C GLN A 168 3.66 14.78 1.18
N GLU A 169 3.97 15.25 -0.04
CA GLU A 169 3.20 16.30 -0.72
C GLU A 169 1.71 15.94 -0.85
N ILE A 170 1.42 14.65 -0.95
CA ILE A 170 0.04 14.15 -1.03
C ILE A 170 -0.64 14.11 0.35
N TRP A 171 0.07 13.67 1.39
CA TRP A 171 -0.52 13.47 2.72
C TRP A 171 -0.52 14.72 3.60
N THR A 172 0.50 15.56 3.49
CA THR A 172 0.74 16.73 4.35
C THR A 172 1.31 17.89 3.52
N PRO A 173 0.54 18.46 2.57
CA PRO A 173 1.04 19.46 1.64
C PRO A 173 1.62 20.71 2.33
N GLU A 174 1.11 21.06 3.51
CA GLU A 174 1.46 22.29 4.22
C GLU A 174 2.77 22.22 5.03
N ASN A 175 3.38 21.03 5.18
CA ASN A 175 4.53 20.81 6.08
C ASN A 175 5.66 19.97 5.45
N VAL A 176 5.76 19.92 4.12
CA VAL A 176 6.82 19.14 3.46
C VAL A 176 8.17 19.85 3.65
N LYS A 177 8.97 19.37 4.61
CA LYS A 177 10.40 19.66 4.64
C LYS A 177 11.11 18.45 4.04
N PRO A 178 11.79 18.58 2.89
CA PRO A 178 12.54 17.47 2.34
C PRO A 178 13.57 17.01 3.37
N GLY A 179 13.57 15.71 3.64
CA GLY A 179 14.63 15.08 4.42
C GLY A 179 15.98 15.27 3.71
N ARG A 180 17.07 15.13 4.47
CA ARG A 180 18.40 15.05 3.88
C ARG A 180 18.55 13.71 3.15
N VAL A 181 19.23 13.70 2.01
CA VAL A 181 19.38 12.48 1.18
C VAL A 181 20.05 11.35 1.95
N GLU A 182 20.91 11.69 2.91
CA GLU A 182 21.59 10.76 3.80
C GLU A 182 20.64 9.98 4.72
N GLY A 183 19.44 10.50 4.99
CA GLY A 183 18.41 9.81 5.77
C GLY A 183 17.66 8.71 4.98
N TYR A 184 17.95 8.55 3.70
CA TYR A 184 17.32 7.55 2.84
C TYR A 184 18.27 6.39 2.55
N SER A 185 17.69 5.20 2.42
CA SER A 185 18.41 3.98 2.08
C SER A 185 18.30 3.70 0.58
N GLU A 186 19.31 3.04 0.03
CA GLU A 186 19.22 2.50 -1.32
C GLU A 186 18.36 1.23 -1.30
N SER A 187 17.78 0.85 -2.43
CA SER A 187 16.88 -0.30 -2.48
C SER A 187 16.95 -1.03 -3.81
N PHE A 188 16.66 -2.33 -3.77
CA PHE A 188 16.33 -3.10 -4.95
C PHE A 188 14.84 -3.42 -4.97
N TYR A 189 14.24 -3.34 -6.16
CA TYR A 189 12.88 -3.80 -6.39
C TYR A 189 12.89 -4.91 -7.43
N ALA A 190 12.31 -6.06 -7.10
CA ALA A 190 12.29 -7.23 -7.94
C ALA A 190 10.87 -7.48 -8.47
N ARG A 191 10.77 -7.74 -9.78
CA ARG A 191 9.55 -8.23 -10.42
C ARG A 191 9.69 -9.72 -10.68
N LEU A 192 8.69 -10.49 -10.27
CA LEU A 192 8.65 -11.93 -10.39
C LEU A 192 7.83 -12.38 -11.60
N SER A 193 8.10 -13.60 -12.04
CA SER A 193 7.32 -14.29 -13.07
C SER A 193 5.99 -14.80 -12.50
N ASP A 194 5.98 -15.19 -11.22
CA ASP A 194 4.77 -15.50 -10.44
C ASP A 194 4.79 -14.67 -9.15
N PRO A 195 3.94 -13.64 -8.99
CA PRO A 195 3.90 -12.81 -7.78
C PRO A 195 3.62 -13.62 -6.50
N ARG A 196 2.99 -14.80 -6.60
CA ARG A 196 2.73 -15.65 -5.42
C ARG A 196 4.00 -16.22 -4.79
N SER A 197 5.12 -16.21 -5.51
CA SER A 197 6.41 -16.61 -4.95
C SER A 197 7.16 -15.48 -4.25
N ALA A 198 6.54 -14.30 -4.07
CA ALA A 198 7.18 -13.15 -3.43
C ALA A 198 7.69 -13.47 -2.02
N GLN A 199 6.89 -14.18 -1.20
CA GLN A 199 7.31 -14.55 0.15
C GLN A 199 8.58 -15.41 0.15
N SER A 200 8.71 -16.35 -0.78
CA SER A 200 9.92 -17.18 -0.88
C SER A 200 11.17 -16.36 -1.20
N LEU A 201 11.05 -15.29 -1.99
CA LEU A 201 12.17 -14.38 -2.24
C LEU A 201 12.47 -13.53 -1.01
N VAL A 202 11.44 -13.01 -0.32
CA VAL A 202 11.58 -12.26 0.94
C VAL A 202 12.39 -13.08 1.95
N ASP A 203 11.96 -14.32 2.20
CA ASP A 203 12.60 -15.20 3.19
C ASP A 203 14.06 -15.53 2.84
N ALA A 204 14.37 -15.64 1.54
CA ALA A 204 15.70 -16.01 1.08
C ALA A 204 16.69 -14.83 1.05
N VAL A 205 16.21 -13.59 0.90
CA VAL A 205 17.04 -12.37 0.92
C VAL A 205 17.19 -11.82 2.34
N LYS A 206 16.21 -12.08 3.20
CA LYS A 206 16.22 -11.63 4.59
C LYS A 206 17.48 -12.15 5.30
N GLY A 207 18.24 -11.23 5.89
CA GLY A 207 19.46 -11.54 6.64
C GLY A 207 20.74 -11.63 5.80
N LEU A 208 20.69 -11.39 4.48
CA LEU A 208 21.91 -11.20 3.70
C LEU A 208 22.71 -9.98 4.21
N PRO A 209 24.05 -10.03 4.24
CA PRO A 209 24.86 -8.87 4.57
C PRO A 209 24.54 -7.69 3.65
N GLY A 210 24.25 -6.53 4.23
CA GLY A 210 23.88 -5.32 3.51
C GLY A 210 22.37 -5.10 3.36
N VAL A 211 21.52 -6.02 3.84
CA VAL A 211 20.05 -5.90 3.81
C VAL A 211 19.52 -5.48 5.18
N ALA A 212 18.75 -4.39 5.21
CA ALA A 212 18.06 -3.90 6.39
C ALA A 212 16.64 -4.44 6.50
N ASP A 213 15.89 -4.46 5.40
CA ASP A 213 14.51 -4.91 5.36
C ASP A 213 14.14 -5.52 4.01
N VAL A 214 13.14 -6.41 4.01
CA VAL A 214 12.60 -7.03 2.81
C VAL A 214 11.10 -7.22 2.97
N PHE A 215 10.33 -6.73 2.00
CA PHE A 215 8.87 -6.74 2.06
C PHE A 215 8.23 -7.06 0.71
N LYS A 216 7.00 -7.56 0.75
CA LYS A 216 6.14 -7.69 -0.44
C LYS A 216 5.58 -6.31 -0.79
N VAL A 217 5.66 -5.94 -2.07
CA VAL A 217 5.20 -4.61 -2.54
C VAL A 217 3.67 -4.53 -2.58
N ARG A 218 3.02 -5.66 -2.85
CA ARG A 218 1.58 -5.84 -2.72
C ARG A 218 1.31 -6.86 -1.63
N ASP A 219 0.50 -6.49 -0.66
CA ASP A 219 -0.16 -7.39 0.29
C ASP A 219 -1.67 -7.25 0.14
#